data_AF-R6RY21-F1
#
_entry.id   AF-R6RY21-F1
#
_cell.length_a   1.000
_cell.length_b   1.000
_cell.length_c   1.000
_cell.angle_alpha   90.00
_cell.angle_beta   90.00
_cell.angle_gamma   90.00
#
_symmetry.space_group_name_H-M   'P 1'
#
loop_
_entity.id
_entity.type
_entity.pdbx_description
1 polymer ?
#
loop_
_entity_poly.entity_id
_entity_poly.type
_entity_poly.pdbx_seq_one_letter_code
_entity_poly.pdbx_strand_id
1 'polypeptide(L)'
;MVLNNSQYNEIMREYNAKQMNTIHELDARTAEVYMAVPQYKTLSDRISSLSVDAAKAALRGENTLSGLNSRIAQIQSQMSGLLVQAGFPKDYLTPHYVCPKCKDTGYIGNEKCSCFIQASIDLLYRESNITRYSSNETFDNFSLDFYSTEFTDSSTGLSSRDNAESVLSKCKDFVQHFPSGDNILFYGDTGVGKTFLSNCIARALLDNAHSVLYMSAIELFDSFSAYNEDDGGMQSQIEECELLIIDDLGTELSNTFTNSKLFHCINSRLLGGRSTIISTNFALNELMDAYSERIFSRISSSYKLLKLYGDDIRFIKKK
;
A
#
# COMPACT_ATOMS: atom_id res chain seq x y z
N MET A 1 -2.99 -9.55 1.43
CA MET A 1 -2.10 -8.58 0.75
C MET A 1 -2.08 -8.87 -0.75
N VAL A 2 -2.90 -8.15 -1.51
CA VAL A 2 -3.04 -8.35 -2.95
C VAL A 2 -2.53 -7.10 -3.66
N LEU A 3 -1.23 -7.07 -3.93
CA LEU A 3 -0.70 -6.15 -4.94
C LEU A 3 -1.08 -6.69 -6.31
N ASN A 4 -1.41 -5.81 -7.25
CA ASN A 4 -1.51 -6.23 -8.64
C ASN A 4 -0.12 -6.58 -9.21
N ASN A 5 -0.08 -7.23 -10.36
CA ASN A 5 1.17 -7.68 -10.97
C ASN A 5 2.11 -6.50 -11.29
N SER A 6 1.57 -5.34 -11.66
CA SER A 6 2.37 -4.15 -11.98
C SER A 6 3.08 -3.61 -10.74
N GLN A 7 2.32 -3.38 -9.66
CA GLN A 7 2.82 -2.92 -8.36
C GLN A 7 3.86 -3.89 -7.78
N TYR A 8 3.58 -5.19 -7.84
CA TYR A 8 4.53 -6.21 -7.39
C TYR A 8 5.85 -6.14 -8.17
N ASN A 9 5.76 -6.05 -9.50
CA ASN A 9 6.93 -5.96 -10.36
C ASN A 9 7.72 -4.67 -10.13
N GLU A 10 7.05 -3.54 -9.86
CA GLU A 10 7.72 -2.29 -9.51
C GLU A 10 8.57 -2.44 -8.26
N ILE A 11 8.00 -2.93 -7.16
CA ILE A 11 8.75 -3.18 -5.92
C ILE A 11 9.90 -4.15 -6.18
N MET A 12 9.65 -5.25 -6.90
CA MET A 12 10.71 -6.22 -7.20
C MET A 12 11.85 -5.63 -8.03
N ARG A 13 11.59 -4.67 -8.93
CA ARG A 13 12.66 -3.95 -9.63
C ARG A 13 13.55 -3.17 -8.66
N GLU A 14 12.97 -2.53 -7.64
CA GLU A 14 13.75 -1.83 -6.62
C GLU A 14 14.62 -2.79 -5.79
N TYR A 15 14.09 -3.95 -5.41
CA TYR A 15 14.85 -4.96 -4.66
C TYR A 15 15.98 -5.56 -5.51
N ASN A 16 15.71 -5.85 -6.79
CA ASN A 16 16.73 -6.29 -7.73
C ASN A 16 17.83 -5.21 -7.90
N ALA A 17 17.46 -3.94 -7.99
CA ALA A 17 18.42 -2.83 -8.07
C ALA A 17 19.30 -2.75 -6.80
N LYS A 18 18.72 -2.91 -5.60
CA LYS A 18 19.46 -2.93 -4.33
C LYS A 18 20.49 -4.08 -4.29
N GLN A 19 20.11 -5.27 -4.74
CA GLN A 19 21.05 -6.40 -4.82
C GLN A 19 22.15 -6.18 -5.86
N MET A 20 21.79 -5.70 -7.05
CA MET A 20 22.78 -5.40 -8.09
C MET A 20 23.80 -4.36 -7.61
N ASN A 21 23.34 -3.31 -6.92
CA ASN A 21 24.24 -2.33 -6.33
C ASN A 21 25.16 -2.96 -5.27
N THR A 22 24.61 -3.79 -4.39
CA THR A 22 25.40 -4.49 -3.34
C THR A 22 26.48 -5.39 -3.95
N ILE A 23 26.16 -6.12 -5.01
CA ILE A 23 27.11 -6.98 -5.74
C ILE A 23 28.18 -6.12 -6.41
N HIS A 24 27.78 -5.07 -7.11
CA HIS A 24 28.71 -4.16 -7.77
C HIS A 24 29.70 -3.51 -6.79
N GLU A 25 29.23 -3.03 -5.63
CA GLU A 25 30.08 -2.49 -4.56
C GLU A 25 31.02 -3.55 -3.98
N LEU A 26 30.56 -4.79 -3.84
CA LEU A 26 31.40 -5.89 -3.36
C LEU A 26 32.48 -6.27 -4.38
N ASP A 27 32.14 -6.32 -5.66
CA ASP A 27 33.08 -6.60 -6.75
C ASP A 27 34.16 -5.53 -6.83
N ALA A 28 33.79 -4.25 -6.69
CA ALA A 28 34.73 -3.13 -6.62
C ALA A 28 35.70 -3.27 -5.43
N ARG A 29 35.20 -3.53 -4.22
CA ARG A 29 36.02 -3.78 -3.03
C ARG A 29 36.92 -5.02 -3.19
N THR A 30 36.41 -6.07 -3.82
CA THR A 30 37.17 -7.30 -4.10
C THR A 30 38.31 -7.04 -5.07
N ALA A 31 38.05 -6.28 -6.15
CA ALA A 31 39.07 -5.88 -7.11
C ALA A 31 40.16 -5.02 -6.44
N GLU A 32 39.77 -4.09 -5.57
CA GLU A 32 40.70 -3.30 -4.76
C GLU A 32 41.62 -4.18 -3.90
N VAL A 33 41.05 -5.14 -3.17
CA VAL A 33 41.83 -6.10 -2.36
C VAL A 33 42.74 -6.95 -3.24
N TYR A 34 42.29 -7.40 -4.40
CA TYR A 34 43.12 -8.21 -5.31
C TYR A 34 44.32 -7.44 -5.87
N MET A 35 44.17 -6.13 -6.10
CA MET A 35 45.28 -5.27 -6.52
C MET A 35 46.24 -4.98 -5.37
N ALA A 36 45.72 -4.65 -4.18
CA ALA A 36 46.52 -4.32 -3.00
C ALA A 36 47.23 -5.56 -2.39
N VAL A 37 46.60 -6.72 -2.47
CA VAL A 37 47.05 -7.97 -1.84
C VAL A 37 46.99 -9.14 -2.85
N PRO A 38 47.93 -9.24 -3.80
CA PRO A 38 47.91 -10.29 -4.82
C PRO A 38 47.89 -11.72 -4.27
N GLN A 39 48.52 -11.93 -3.09
CA GLN A 39 48.49 -13.21 -2.38
C GLN A 39 47.07 -13.63 -1.96
N TYR A 40 46.20 -12.66 -1.65
CA TYR A 40 44.80 -12.91 -1.32
C TYR A 40 44.06 -13.51 -2.52
N LYS A 41 44.29 -12.98 -3.73
CA LYS A 41 43.75 -13.53 -4.98
C LYS A 41 44.23 -14.96 -5.23
N THR A 42 45.53 -15.23 -5.06
CA THR A 42 46.08 -16.59 -5.23
C THR A 42 45.42 -17.61 -4.29
N LEU A 43 45.17 -17.23 -3.03
CA LEU A 43 44.47 -18.08 -2.08
C LEU A 43 43.00 -18.27 -2.44
N SER A 44 42.32 -17.22 -2.93
CA SER A 44 40.94 -17.28 -3.42
C SER A 44 40.80 -18.22 -4.62
N ASP A 45 41.70 -18.11 -5.61
CA ASP A 45 41.74 -19.01 -6.79
C ASP A 45 41.99 -20.46 -6.38
N ARG A 46 42.83 -20.69 -5.35
CA ARG A 46 43.10 -22.02 -4.80
C ARG A 46 41.89 -22.64 -4.10
N ILE A 47 41.06 -21.84 -3.41
CA ILE A 47 39.79 -22.34 -2.87
C ILE A 47 38.88 -22.79 -4.01
N SER A 48 38.72 -21.97 -5.05
CA SER A 48 37.90 -22.30 -6.21
C SER A 48 38.36 -23.59 -6.91
N SER A 49 39.67 -23.78 -7.09
CA SER A 49 40.21 -25.01 -7.68
C SER A 49 39.96 -26.24 -6.80
N LEU A 50 40.18 -26.13 -5.48
CA LEU A 50 39.92 -27.20 -4.53
C LEU A 50 38.46 -27.65 -4.54
N SER A 51 37.52 -26.70 -4.61
CA SER A 51 36.08 -27.00 -4.69
C SER A 51 35.71 -27.72 -5.98
N VAL A 52 36.27 -27.32 -7.12
CA VAL A 52 36.04 -27.97 -8.43
C VAL A 52 36.60 -29.39 -8.46
N ASP A 53 37.82 -29.59 -7.94
CA ASP A 53 38.45 -30.91 -7.91
C ASP A 53 37.68 -31.87 -7.00
N ALA A 54 37.19 -31.39 -5.85
CA ALA A 54 36.33 -32.16 -4.97
C ALA A 54 35.00 -32.57 -5.63
N ALA A 55 34.36 -31.65 -6.36
CA ALA A 55 33.13 -31.96 -7.10
C ALA A 55 33.36 -33.03 -8.17
N LYS A 56 34.47 -32.96 -8.93
CA LYS A 56 34.85 -33.96 -9.92
C LYS A 56 35.12 -35.33 -9.29
N ALA A 57 35.79 -35.37 -8.15
CA ALA A 57 36.10 -36.61 -7.44
C ALA A 57 34.84 -37.26 -6.86
N ALA A 58 33.90 -36.47 -6.32
CA ALA A 58 32.61 -36.97 -5.85
C ALA A 58 31.79 -37.65 -6.95
N LEU A 59 31.77 -37.07 -8.17
CA LEU A 59 31.12 -37.68 -9.34
C LEU A 59 31.75 -39.02 -9.77
N ARG A 60 33.03 -39.25 -9.42
CA ARG A 60 33.75 -40.51 -9.68
C ARG A 60 33.58 -41.54 -8.55
N GLY A 61 32.79 -41.24 -7.53
CA GLY A 61 32.57 -42.12 -6.37
C GLY A 61 33.74 -42.13 -5.38
N GLU A 62 34.68 -41.18 -5.48
CA GLU A 62 35.78 -41.06 -4.53
C GLU A 62 35.32 -40.31 -3.28
N ASN A 63 35.64 -40.84 -2.08
CA ASN A 63 35.24 -40.23 -0.81
C ASN A 63 36.23 -39.12 -0.39
N THR A 64 36.34 -38.07 -1.21
CA THR A 64 37.27 -36.93 -1.06
C THR A 64 36.72 -35.77 -0.23
N LEU A 65 35.49 -35.88 0.28
CA LEU A 65 34.88 -34.89 1.17
C LEU A 65 35.59 -34.82 2.54
N SER A 66 36.34 -35.87 2.92
CA SER A 66 37.10 -35.90 4.17
C SER A 66 38.25 -34.89 4.17
N GLY A 67 38.13 -33.84 4.98
CA GLY A 67 39.17 -32.82 5.18
C GLY A 67 39.16 -31.64 4.20
N LEU A 68 38.26 -31.62 3.20
CA LEU A 68 38.08 -30.46 2.31
C LEU A 68 37.69 -29.21 3.10
N ASN A 69 36.68 -29.32 3.97
CA ASN A 69 36.21 -28.22 4.81
C ASN A 69 37.34 -27.66 5.70
N SER A 70 38.19 -28.53 6.26
CA SER A 70 39.32 -28.11 7.08
C SER A 70 40.39 -27.36 6.28
N ARG A 71 40.68 -27.80 5.05
CA ARG A 71 41.62 -27.10 4.14
C ARG A 71 41.08 -25.74 3.70
N ILE A 72 39.79 -25.67 3.35
CA ILE A 72 39.12 -24.41 3.00
C ILE A 72 39.17 -23.44 4.20
N ALA A 73 38.86 -23.92 5.41
CA ALA A 73 38.89 -23.11 6.62
C ALA A 73 40.30 -22.57 6.94
N GLN A 74 41.34 -23.37 6.75
CA GLN A 74 42.73 -22.91 6.90
C GLN A 74 43.08 -21.78 5.92
N ILE A 75 42.72 -21.94 4.64
CA ILE A 75 42.98 -20.90 3.63
C ILE A 75 42.17 -19.63 3.93
N GLN A 76 40.90 -19.75 4.33
CA GLN A 76 40.07 -18.62 4.74
C GLN A 76 40.65 -17.87 5.95
N SER A 77 41.23 -18.59 6.92
CA SER A 77 41.92 -17.97 8.06
C SER A 77 43.16 -17.18 7.63
N GLN A 78 43.96 -17.72 6.70
CA GLN A 78 45.11 -17.01 6.14
C GLN A 78 44.67 -15.75 5.37
N MET A 79 43.62 -15.86 4.55
CA MET A 79 43.04 -14.75 3.80
C MET A 79 42.55 -13.62 4.72
N SER A 80 41.88 -13.96 5.82
CA SER A 80 41.47 -12.96 6.83
C SER A 80 42.66 -12.25 7.47
N GLY A 81 43.77 -12.96 7.72
CA GLY A 81 45.00 -12.34 8.23
C GLY A 81 45.63 -11.37 7.24
N LEU A 82 45.68 -11.74 5.96
CA LEU A 82 46.22 -10.89 4.89
C LEU A 82 45.42 -9.58 4.71
N LEU A 83 44.08 -9.65 4.79
CA LEU A 83 43.21 -8.47 4.74
C LEU A 83 43.57 -7.45 5.84
N VAL A 84 43.63 -7.93 7.08
CA VAL A 84 43.90 -7.07 8.26
C VAL A 84 45.32 -6.51 8.22
N GLN A 85 46.31 -7.32 7.82
CA GLN A 85 47.70 -6.87 7.67
C GLN A 85 47.85 -5.77 6.62
N ALA A 86 47.03 -5.80 5.57
CA ALA A 86 46.99 -4.76 4.55
C ALA A 86 46.17 -3.53 4.95
N GLY A 87 45.63 -3.50 6.18
CA GLY A 87 44.87 -2.36 6.73
C GLY A 87 43.37 -2.38 6.43
N PHE A 88 42.85 -3.44 5.80
CA PHE A 88 41.41 -3.58 5.57
C PHE A 88 40.68 -4.14 6.80
N PRO A 89 39.44 -3.69 7.08
CA PRO A 89 38.57 -4.33 8.06
C PRO A 89 38.37 -5.82 7.77
N LYS A 90 38.18 -6.62 8.83
CA LYS A 90 37.99 -8.08 8.70
C LYS A 90 36.75 -8.44 7.87
N ASP A 91 35.73 -7.60 7.92
CA ASP A 91 34.45 -7.71 7.23
C ASP A 91 34.40 -6.92 5.92
N TYR A 92 35.53 -6.37 5.45
CA TYR A 92 35.59 -5.49 4.28
C TYR A 92 35.02 -6.12 2.99
N LEU A 93 35.13 -7.44 2.85
CA LEU A 93 34.56 -8.21 1.73
C LEU A 93 33.23 -8.90 2.10
N THR A 94 32.53 -8.39 3.10
CA THR A 94 31.17 -8.80 3.45
C THR A 94 30.17 -7.94 2.66
N PRO A 95 29.15 -8.54 2.02
CA PRO A 95 28.07 -7.79 1.42
C PRO A 95 27.31 -6.97 2.48
N HIS A 96 27.00 -5.71 2.17
CA HIS A 96 26.20 -4.85 3.02
C HIS A 96 24.83 -4.61 2.38
N TYR A 97 23.83 -5.32 2.89
CA TYR A 97 22.45 -5.21 2.40
C TYR A 97 21.70 -4.10 3.13
N VAL A 98 20.76 -3.46 2.45
CA VAL A 98 19.86 -2.44 3.03
C VAL A 98 18.97 -3.09 4.09
N CYS A 99 18.39 -4.25 3.79
CA CYS A 99 17.65 -5.08 4.72
C CYS A 99 18.48 -6.31 5.11
N PRO A 100 19.04 -6.36 6.34
CA PRO A 100 19.85 -7.49 6.77
C PRO A 100 19.05 -8.79 6.95
N LYS A 101 17.71 -8.69 7.14
CA LYS A 101 16.84 -9.86 7.37
C LYS A 101 16.65 -10.69 6.10
N CYS A 102 16.26 -10.03 5.01
CA CYS A 102 15.99 -10.70 3.73
C CYS A 102 17.15 -10.59 2.74
N LYS A 103 18.21 -9.84 3.07
CA LYS A 103 19.34 -9.56 2.17
C LYS A 103 18.88 -8.95 0.85
N ASP A 104 17.97 -7.98 0.95
CA ASP A 104 17.35 -7.26 -0.18
C ASP A 104 16.65 -8.17 -1.20
N THR A 105 16.16 -9.34 -0.78
CA THR A 105 15.29 -10.19 -1.62
C THR A 105 13.81 -9.84 -1.47
N GLY A 106 13.43 -9.17 -0.38
CA GLY A 106 12.03 -8.93 -0.02
C GLY A 106 11.37 -10.13 0.66
N TYR A 107 12.06 -11.26 0.78
CA TYR A 107 11.50 -12.53 1.27
C TYR A 107 12.39 -13.21 2.30
N ILE A 108 11.77 -13.94 3.23
CA ILE A 108 12.45 -14.85 4.16
C ILE A 108 11.84 -16.23 3.91
N GLY A 109 12.55 -17.07 3.14
CA GLY A 109 11.97 -18.30 2.60
C GLY A 109 10.82 -17.97 1.64
N ASN A 110 9.61 -18.48 1.93
CA ASN A 110 8.41 -18.22 1.12
C ASN A 110 7.57 -17.06 1.66
N GLU A 111 7.94 -16.46 2.79
CA GLU A 111 7.17 -15.38 3.42
C GLU A 111 7.74 -14.02 3.03
N LYS A 112 6.85 -13.05 2.81
CA LYS A 112 7.23 -11.66 2.58
C LYS A 112 7.91 -11.11 3.83
N CYS A 113 9.07 -10.49 3.64
CA CYS A 113 9.76 -9.81 4.72
C CYS A 113 8.98 -8.56 5.13
N SER A 114 9.09 -8.18 6.41
CA SER A 114 8.56 -6.90 6.94
C SER A 114 8.92 -5.67 6.08
N CYS A 115 10.12 -5.61 5.51
CA CYS A 115 10.52 -4.51 4.63
C CYS A 115 9.76 -4.49 3.29
N PHE A 116 9.36 -5.65 2.77
CA PHE A 116 8.57 -5.75 1.55
C PHE A 116 7.14 -5.33 1.80
N ILE A 117 6.57 -5.75 2.94
CA ILE A 117 5.26 -5.29 3.39
C ILE A 117 5.25 -3.77 3.53
N GLN A 118 6.26 -3.19 4.19
CA GLN A 118 6.38 -1.74 4.31
C GLN A 118 6.50 -1.04 2.95
N ALA A 119 7.39 -1.51 2.06
CA ALA A 119 7.53 -0.93 0.72
C ALA A 119 6.23 -0.99 -0.09
N SER A 120 5.40 -2.01 0.16
CA SER A 120 4.09 -2.13 -0.48
C SER A 120 3.09 -1.14 0.08
N ILE A 121 3.07 -0.95 1.40
CA ILE A 121 2.26 0.09 2.05
C ILE A 121 2.68 1.46 1.50
N ASP A 122 3.98 1.75 1.45
CA ASP A 122 4.52 3.01 0.94
C ASP A 122 4.12 3.26 -0.52
N LEU A 123 4.17 2.23 -1.37
CA LEU A 123 3.70 2.30 -2.76
C LEU A 123 2.20 2.62 -2.83
N LEU A 124 1.38 1.89 -2.07
CA LEU A 124 -0.07 2.10 -2.05
C LEU A 124 -0.44 3.50 -1.55
N TYR A 125 0.24 4.01 -0.51
CA TYR A 125 0.07 5.38 -0.05
C TYR A 125 0.38 6.40 -1.15
N ARG A 126 1.48 6.20 -1.89
CA ARG A 126 1.88 7.08 -3.00
C ARG A 126 0.84 7.10 -4.13
N GLU A 127 0.19 5.97 -4.41
CA GLU A 127 -0.85 5.85 -5.45
C GLU A 127 -2.24 6.26 -4.98
N SER A 128 -2.50 6.31 -3.66
CA SER A 128 -3.84 6.51 -3.11
C SER A 128 -4.42 7.93 -3.24
N ASN A 129 -3.65 8.92 -3.68
CA ASN A 129 -3.98 10.35 -3.64
C ASN A 129 -4.30 10.92 -2.23
N ILE A 130 -4.02 10.18 -1.15
CA ILE A 130 -4.30 10.59 0.24
C ILE A 130 -3.23 11.54 0.81
N THR A 131 -2.16 11.83 0.07
CA THR A 131 -1.05 12.72 0.47
C THR A 131 -1.47 14.15 0.85
N ARG A 132 -2.75 14.53 0.65
CA ARG A 132 -3.33 15.83 1.00
C ARG A 132 -3.97 15.92 2.39
N TYR A 133 -4.12 14.83 3.14
CA TYR A 133 -4.87 14.83 4.41
C TYR A 133 -3.98 14.74 5.66
N SER A 134 -4.49 15.26 6.78
CA SER A 134 -3.74 15.32 8.04
C SER A 134 -3.45 13.90 8.56
N SER A 135 -2.21 13.65 8.99
CA SER A 135 -1.82 12.39 9.64
C SER A 135 -2.63 12.04 10.89
N ASN A 136 -3.46 12.97 11.37
CA ASN A 136 -4.27 12.84 12.58
C ASN A 136 -5.70 12.34 12.31
N GLU A 137 -6.11 12.09 11.07
CA GLU A 137 -7.45 11.57 10.76
C GLU A 137 -7.49 10.04 10.94
N THR A 138 -7.56 9.61 12.19
CA THR A 138 -7.63 8.20 12.63
C THR A 138 -8.89 7.95 13.45
N PHE A 139 -9.32 6.69 13.54
CA PHE A 139 -10.45 6.33 14.40
C PHE A 139 -10.24 6.71 15.88
N ASP A 140 -8.99 6.69 16.36
CA ASP A 140 -8.64 7.07 17.73
C ASP A 140 -8.81 8.58 17.97
N ASN A 141 -8.68 9.40 16.92
CA ASN A 141 -8.85 10.84 16.97
C ASN A 141 -10.28 11.29 16.61
N PHE A 142 -11.19 10.35 16.33
CA PHE A 142 -12.60 10.65 16.16
C PHE A 142 -13.25 10.90 17.52
N SER A 143 -13.46 12.17 17.88
CA SER A 143 -14.08 12.53 19.15
C SER A 143 -15.60 12.68 19.01
N LEU A 144 -16.32 11.89 19.82
CA LEU A 144 -17.77 11.99 19.96
C LEU A 144 -18.21 13.25 20.73
N ASP A 145 -17.28 13.96 21.37
CA ASP A 145 -17.58 15.15 22.19
C ASP A 145 -17.96 16.37 21.35
N PHE A 146 -17.72 16.34 20.05
CA PHE A 146 -18.19 17.36 19.13
C PHE A 146 -19.64 17.17 18.68
N TYR A 147 -20.29 16.07 19.07
CA TYR A 147 -21.66 15.75 18.68
C TYR A 147 -22.61 15.95 19.86
N SER A 148 -23.74 16.62 19.60
CA SER A 148 -24.72 17.00 20.62
C SER A 148 -25.62 15.83 21.02
N THR A 149 -25.92 15.72 22.32
CA THR A 149 -26.96 14.82 22.86
C THR A 149 -28.37 15.40 22.72
N GLU A 150 -28.48 16.72 22.54
CA GLU A 150 -29.77 17.44 22.48
C GLU A 150 -30.28 17.60 21.05
N PHE A 151 -29.39 17.54 20.05
CA PHE A 151 -29.78 17.60 18.65
C PHE A 151 -30.25 16.21 18.19
N THR A 152 -31.55 16.03 17.98
CA THR A 152 -32.13 14.75 17.56
C THR A 152 -32.71 14.80 16.15
N ASP A 153 -32.46 13.77 15.35
CA ASP A 153 -33.11 13.62 14.05
C ASP A 153 -34.55 13.14 14.21
N SER A 154 -35.50 13.85 13.62
CA SER A 154 -36.94 13.59 13.78
C SER A 154 -37.41 12.25 13.19
N SER A 155 -36.65 11.67 12.26
CA SER A 155 -37.01 10.41 11.60
C SER A 155 -36.53 9.19 12.39
N THR A 156 -35.38 9.28 13.04
CA THR A 156 -34.76 8.18 13.78
C THR A 156 -34.94 8.28 15.29
N GLY A 157 -35.19 9.49 15.81
CA GLY A 157 -35.23 9.78 17.25
C GLY A 157 -33.86 9.71 17.94
N LEU A 158 -32.77 9.48 17.19
CA LEU A 158 -31.43 9.42 17.74
C LEU A 158 -30.84 10.82 17.91
N SER A 159 -30.02 11.00 18.94
CA SER A 159 -29.18 12.19 19.06
C SER A 159 -28.05 12.16 18.04
N SER A 160 -27.50 13.34 17.71
CA SER A 160 -26.33 13.48 16.84
C SER A 160 -25.15 12.66 17.37
N ARG A 161 -24.95 12.62 18.69
CA ARG A 161 -23.91 11.81 19.34
C ARG A 161 -24.14 10.31 19.19
N ASP A 162 -25.33 9.81 19.51
CA ASP A 162 -25.65 8.37 19.43
C ASP A 162 -25.58 7.87 17.98
N ASN A 163 -26.03 8.70 17.04
CA ASN A 163 -25.91 8.41 15.62
C ASN A 163 -24.44 8.39 15.17
N ALA A 164 -23.62 9.36 15.57
CA ALA A 164 -22.19 9.39 15.25
C ALA A 164 -21.46 8.17 15.82
N GLU A 165 -21.80 7.72 17.04
CA GLU A 165 -21.27 6.50 17.64
C GLU A 165 -21.66 5.24 16.84
N SER A 166 -22.94 5.15 16.45
CA SER A 166 -23.43 4.06 15.59
C SER A 166 -22.72 4.02 14.23
N VAL A 167 -22.54 5.19 13.60
CA VAL A 167 -21.82 5.33 12.33
C VAL A 167 -20.35 4.94 12.49
N LEU A 168 -19.67 5.41 13.55
CA LEU A 168 -18.29 5.05 13.86
C LEU A 168 -18.12 3.53 14.02
N SER A 169 -19.04 2.89 14.75
CA SER A 169 -19.03 1.43 14.92
C SER A 169 -19.15 0.70 13.58
N LYS A 170 -20.03 1.17 12.68
CA LYS A 170 -20.19 0.59 11.33
C LYS A 170 -18.95 0.80 10.45
N CYS A 171 -18.24 1.91 10.62
CA CYS A 171 -16.97 2.15 9.90
C CYS A 171 -15.87 1.21 10.38
N LYS A 172 -15.76 0.98 11.70
CA LYS A 172 -14.82 0.01 12.27
C LYS A 172 -15.15 -1.42 11.82
N ASP A 173 -16.42 -1.78 11.82
CA ASP A 173 -16.91 -3.08 11.33
C ASP A 173 -16.60 -3.30 9.84
N PHE A 174 -16.76 -2.25 9.01
CA PHE A 174 -16.38 -2.28 7.60
C PHE A 174 -14.90 -2.59 7.39
N VAL A 175 -14.00 -1.94 8.14
CA VAL A 175 -12.55 -2.18 8.06
C VAL A 175 -12.20 -3.59 8.55
N GLN A 176 -12.83 -4.05 9.63
CA GLN A 176 -12.56 -5.38 10.20
C GLN A 176 -12.90 -6.53 9.24
N HIS A 177 -13.94 -6.38 8.42
CA HIS A 177 -14.42 -7.40 7.49
C HIS A 177 -13.96 -7.18 6.05
N PHE A 178 -13.04 -6.25 5.82
CA PHE A 178 -12.53 -5.95 4.48
C PHE A 178 -11.57 -7.05 3.96
N PRO A 179 -11.60 -7.41 2.67
CA PRO A 179 -12.53 -6.97 1.63
C PRO A 179 -13.84 -7.77 1.65
N SER A 180 -14.99 -7.08 1.72
CA SER A 180 -16.32 -7.70 1.72
C SER A 180 -17.13 -7.42 0.44
N GLY A 181 -16.77 -6.38 -0.31
CA GLY A 181 -17.60 -5.85 -1.40
C GLY A 181 -18.75 -4.96 -0.92
N ASP A 182 -18.83 -4.71 0.39
CA ASP A 182 -19.78 -3.74 0.95
C ASP A 182 -19.47 -2.33 0.46
N ASN A 183 -20.51 -1.50 0.39
CA ASN A 183 -20.39 -0.12 -0.06
C ASN A 183 -21.03 0.81 0.97
N ILE A 184 -20.53 2.05 1.08
CA ILE A 184 -21.02 3.03 2.04
C ILE A 184 -21.34 4.33 1.32
N LEU A 185 -22.52 4.90 1.60
CA LEU A 185 -22.83 6.28 1.27
C LEU A 185 -22.89 7.09 2.57
N PHE A 186 -21.92 7.99 2.77
CA PHE A 186 -22.01 9.04 3.77
C PHE A 186 -22.81 10.22 3.21
N TYR A 187 -23.86 10.63 3.91
CA TYR A 187 -24.67 11.78 3.49
C TYR A 187 -25.12 12.62 4.70
N GLY A 188 -25.53 13.85 4.45
CA GLY A 188 -26.01 14.80 5.46
C GLY A 188 -25.18 16.08 5.52
N ASP A 189 -25.29 16.82 6.63
CA ASP A 189 -24.88 18.23 6.70
C ASP A 189 -23.36 18.44 6.48
N THR A 190 -22.97 19.63 6.05
CA THR A 190 -21.55 19.96 5.85
C THR A 190 -20.82 20.08 7.19
N GLY A 191 -19.60 19.55 7.28
CA GLY A 191 -18.73 19.72 8.46
C GLY A 191 -18.99 18.76 9.63
N VAL A 192 -19.86 17.76 9.44
CA VAL A 192 -20.22 16.76 10.48
C VAL A 192 -19.32 15.52 10.53
N GLY A 193 -18.22 15.49 9.76
CA GLY A 193 -17.20 14.43 9.85
C GLY A 193 -17.25 13.30 8.81
N LYS A 194 -18.02 13.45 7.71
CA LYS A 194 -18.07 12.46 6.61
C LYS A 194 -16.68 12.15 6.03
N THR A 195 -15.98 13.18 5.54
CA THR A 195 -14.62 13.07 4.97
C THR A 195 -13.63 12.50 5.99
N PHE A 196 -13.74 12.91 7.26
CA PHE A 196 -12.87 12.39 8.32
C PHE A 196 -13.02 10.88 8.48
N LEU A 197 -14.25 10.35 8.46
CA LEU A 197 -14.49 8.90 8.55
C LEU A 197 -14.01 8.17 7.29
N SER A 198 -14.21 8.74 6.10
CA SER A 198 -13.64 8.19 4.85
C SER A 198 -12.11 8.07 4.96
N ASN A 199 -11.43 9.09 5.49
CA ASN A 199 -9.99 9.09 5.71
C ASN A 199 -9.55 8.09 6.79
N CYS A 200 -10.31 7.94 7.88
CA CYS A 200 -10.05 6.91 8.89
C CYS A 200 -10.08 5.50 8.28
N ILE A 201 -11.11 5.20 7.47
CA ILE A 201 -11.24 3.92 6.77
C ILE A 201 -10.08 3.73 5.79
N ALA A 202 -9.81 4.74 4.96
CA ALA A 202 -8.76 4.68 3.96
C ALA A 202 -7.39 4.36 4.58
N ARG A 203 -7.05 5.08 5.64
CA ARG A 203 -5.80 4.90 6.37
C ARG A 203 -5.72 3.51 6.99
N ALA A 204 -6.77 3.08 7.69
CA ALA A 204 -6.77 1.76 8.33
C ALA A 204 -6.61 0.63 7.30
N LEU A 205 -7.15 0.78 6.09
CA LEU A 205 -6.99 -0.20 5.02
C LEU A 205 -5.60 -0.15 4.38
N LEU A 206 -5.05 1.04 4.14
CA LEU A 206 -3.67 1.19 3.64
C LEU A 206 -2.63 0.63 4.61
N ASP A 207 -2.80 0.86 5.91
CA ASP A 207 -1.93 0.32 6.97
C ASP A 207 -1.98 -1.22 7.02
N ASN A 208 -3.07 -1.82 6.52
CA ASN A 208 -3.22 -3.27 6.33
C ASN A 208 -2.87 -3.75 4.91
N ALA A 209 -2.20 -2.89 4.11
CA ALA A 209 -1.75 -3.17 2.75
C ALA A 209 -2.88 -3.55 1.77
N HIS A 210 -4.04 -2.90 1.93
CA HIS A 210 -5.11 -2.89 0.92
C HIS A 210 -4.98 -1.67 0.01
N SER A 211 -5.29 -1.87 -1.26
CA SER A 211 -5.28 -0.79 -2.26
C SER A 211 -6.50 0.12 -2.10
N VAL A 212 -6.23 1.41 -1.87
CA VAL A 212 -7.25 2.45 -1.74
C VAL A 212 -6.96 3.55 -2.75
N LEU A 213 -7.96 3.94 -3.54
CA LEU A 213 -7.90 5.10 -4.41
C LEU A 213 -8.87 6.17 -3.87
N TYR A 214 -8.33 7.31 -3.46
CA TYR A 214 -9.12 8.46 -3.03
C TYR A 214 -9.24 9.47 -4.16
N MET A 215 -10.44 9.95 -4.42
CA MET A 215 -10.68 11.03 -5.37
C MET A 215 -11.77 11.95 -4.85
N SER A 216 -11.60 13.26 -5.02
CA SER A 216 -12.76 14.15 -5.00
C SER A 216 -13.66 13.86 -6.20
N ALA A 217 -14.94 14.18 -6.10
CA ALA A 217 -15.88 14.02 -7.22
C ALA A 217 -15.45 14.82 -8.46
N ILE A 218 -14.85 16.00 -8.27
CA ILE A 218 -14.27 16.80 -9.35
C ILE A 218 -13.15 16.03 -10.06
N GLU A 219 -12.17 15.51 -9.33
CA GLU A 219 -11.05 14.73 -9.90
C GLU A 219 -11.56 13.50 -10.66
N LEU A 220 -12.58 12.82 -10.12
CA LEU A 220 -13.18 11.67 -10.78
C LEU A 220 -13.84 12.07 -12.10
N PHE A 221 -14.62 13.14 -12.10
CA PHE A 221 -15.32 13.57 -13.31
C PHE A 221 -14.37 14.16 -14.36
N ASP A 222 -13.32 14.85 -13.94
CA ASP A 222 -12.24 15.29 -14.81
C ASP A 222 -11.57 14.08 -15.49
N SER A 223 -11.33 12.98 -14.74
CA SER A 223 -10.81 11.74 -15.32
C SER A 223 -11.74 11.10 -16.36
N PHE A 224 -13.07 11.28 -16.24
CA PHE A 224 -14.03 10.84 -17.26
C PHE A 224 -13.97 11.67 -18.55
N SER A 225 -13.57 12.93 -18.45
CA SER A 225 -13.48 13.87 -19.57
C SER A 225 -12.18 13.75 -20.35
N ALA A 226 -11.11 13.29 -19.69
CA ALA A 226 -9.75 13.16 -20.24
C ALA A 226 -9.56 11.98 -21.21
N TYR A 227 -10.64 11.41 -21.76
CA TYR A 227 -10.67 10.29 -22.72
C TYR A 227 -10.00 10.66 -24.06
N ASN A 228 -8.68 10.83 -24.03
CA ASN A 228 -7.78 10.64 -25.16
C ASN A 228 -7.19 9.23 -25.03
N GLU A 229 -6.98 8.56 -26.17
CA GLU A 229 -6.75 7.11 -26.35
C GLU A 229 -5.53 6.48 -25.61
N ASP A 230 -4.88 7.18 -24.69
CA ASP A 230 -3.63 6.77 -24.03
C ASP A 230 -3.73 6.62 -22.49
N ASP A 231 -4.88 6.92 -21.87
CA ASP A 231 -5.04 6.91 -20.40
C ASP A 231 -5.68 5.63 -19.82
N GLY A 232 -5.25 4.46 -20.33
CA GLY A 232 -5.68 3.17 -19.76
C GLY A 232 -5.30 2.98 -18.28
N GLY A 233 -4.37 3.78 -17.75
CA GLY A 233 -3.85 3.69 -16.40
C GLY A 233 -4.86 4.09 -15.33
N MET A 234 -5.43 5.30 -15.41
CA MET A 234 -6.31 5.82 -14.35
C MET A 234 -7.63 5.04 -14.27
N GLN A 235 -8.22 4.69 -15.41
CA GLN A 235 -9.44 3.88 -15.45
C GLN A 235 -9.21 2.48 -14.86
N SER A 236 -8.08 1.84 -15.19
CA SER A 236 -7.69 0.54 -14.61
C SER A 236 -7.50 0.66 -13.10
N GLN A 237 -6.87 1.72 -12.59
CA GLN A 237 -6.75 1.97 -11.15
C GLN A 237 -8.12 2.12 -10.46
N ILE A 238 -9.04 2.87 -11.08
CA ILE A 238 -10.42 3.03 -10.58
C ILE A 238 -11.19 1.70 -10.55
N GLU A 239 -10.96 0.81 -11.52
CA GLU A 239 -11.66 -0.49 -11.59
C GLU A 239 -11.02 -1.57 -10.72
N GLU A 240 -9.69 -1.55 -10.57
CA GLU A 240 -8.92 -2.63 -9.91
C GLU A 240 -8.71 -2.40 -8.41
N CYS A 241 -8.68 -1.15 -7.93
CA CYS A 241 -8.47 -0.86 -6.51
C CYS A 241 -9.55 -1.54 -5.64
N GLU A 242 -9.11 -2.06 -4.49
CA GLU A 242 -10.01 -2.77 -3.57
C GLU A 242 -11.06 -1.82 -2.96
N LEU A 243 -10.66 -0.58 -2.66
CA LEU A 243 -11.55 0.49 -2.23
C LEU A 243 -11.38 1.74 -3.10
N LEU A 244 -12.49 2.25 -3.64
CA LEU A 244 -12.59 3.58 -4.24
C LEU A 244 -13.34 4.50 -3.28
N ILE A 245 -12.79 5.67 -2.99
CA ILE A 245 -13.44 6.73 -2.23
C ILE A 245 -13.72 7.89 -3.17
N ILE A 246 -14.99 8.26 -3.27
CA ILE A 246 -15.47 9.43 -4.02
C ILE A 246 -15.97 10.45 -3.01
N ASP A 247 -15.19 11.48 -2.76
CA ASP A 247 -15.48 12.50 -1.74
C ASP A 247 -16.19 13.72 -2.32
N ASP A 248 -17.14 14.28 -1.57
CA ASP A 248 -17.92 15.47 -1.89
C ASP A 248 -18.62 15.40 -3.26
N LEU A 249 -19.28 14.27 -3.53
CA LEU A 249 -20.17 14.10 -4.69
C LEU A 249 -21.31 15.14 -4.62
N GLY A 250 -21.41 15.98 -5.65
CA GLY A 250 -22.36 17.09 -5.77
C GLY A 250 -21.71 18.45 -6.01
N THR A 251 -20.37 18.50 -6.01
CA THR A 251 -19.59 19.73 -6.21
C THR A 251 -19.11 19.93 -7.65
N GLU A 252 -19.20 18.89 -8.46
CA GLU A 252 -18.73 18.83 -9.83
C GLU A 252 -19.77 19.26 -10.86
N LEU A 253 -19.33 19.52 -12.10
CA LEU A 253 -20.23 19.77 -13.22
C LEU A 253 -20.72 18.45 -13.81
N SER A 254 -21.95 18.07 -13.47
CA SER A 254 -22.59 16.89 -14.02
C SER A 254 -23.33 17.18 -15.33
N ASN A 255 -23.30 16.21 -16.25
CA ASN A 255 -24.08 16.21 -17.49
C ASN A 255 -24.42 14.76 -17.87
N THR A 256 -25.21 14.56 -18.92
CA THR A 256 -25.66 13.22 -19.34
C THR A 256 -24.49 12.25 -19.62
N PHE A 257 -23.38 12.76 -20.17
CA PHE A 257 -22.20 11.97 -20.47
C PHE A 257 -21.45 11.56 -19.19
N THR A 258 -21.16 12.52 -18.31
CA THR A 258 -20.44 12.23 -17.05
C THR A 258 -21.28 11.38 -16.10
N ASN A 259 -22.60 11.56 -16.05
CA ASN A 259 -23.51 10.68 -15.32
C ASN A 259 -23.48 9.25 -15.88
N SER A 260 -23.43 9.08 -17.20
CA SER A 260 -23.31 7.75 -17.80
C SER A 260 -22.00 7.05 -17.43
N LYS A 261 -20.90 7.81 -17.31
CA LYS A 261 -19.59 7.31 -16.86
C LYS A 261 -19.58 6.96 -15.37
N LEU A 262 -20.15 7.81 -14.51
CA LEU A 262 -20.33 7.50 -13.09
C LEU A 262 -21.16 6.22 -12.90
N PHE A 263 -22.26 6.07 -13.64
CA PHE A 263 -23.06 4.85 -13.62
C PHE A 263 -22.24 3.61 -14.01
N HIS A 264 -21.45 3.70 -15.09
CA HIS A 264 -20.57 2.60 -15.50
C HIS A 264 -19.54 2.25 -14.42
N CYS A 265 -18.89 3.26 -13.84
CA CYS A 265 -17.92 3.08 -12.76
C CYS A 265 -18.55 2.33 -11.57
N ILE A 266 -19.67 2.83 -11.03
CA ILE A 266 -20.39 2.19 -9.92
C ILE A 266 -20.78 0.76 -10.27
N ASN A 267 -21.36 0.54 -11.45
CA ASN A 267 -21.85 -0.76 -11.85
C ASN A 267 -20.72 -1.78 -12.07
N SER A 268 -19.61 -1.37 -12.68
CA SER A 268 -18.42 -2.22 -12.88
C SER A 268 -17.85 -2.69 -11.55
N ARG A 269 -17.69 -1.77 -10.59
CA ARG A 269 -17.19 -2.08 -9.25
C ARG A 269 -18.13 -3.01 -8.47
N LEU A 270 -19.44 -2.78 -8.54
CA LEU A 270 -20.44 -3.67 -7.93
C LEU A 270 -20.36 -5.09 -8.50
N LEU A 271 -20.27 -5.23 -9.83
CA LEU A 271 -20.14 -6.54 -10.49
C LEU A 271 -18.82 -7.24 -10.14
N GLY A 272 -17.75 -6.46 -9.97
CA GLY A 272 -16.43 -6.95 -9.55
C GLY A 272 -16.30 -7.22 -8.04
N GLY A 273 -17.34 -6.97 -7.23
CA GLY A 273 -17.28 -7.11 -5.78
C GLY A 273 -16.28 -6.15 -5.11
N ARG A 274 -16.00 -5.00 -5.74
CA ARG A 274 -15.06 -3.99 -5.25
C ARG A 274 -15.81 -2.94 -4.44
N SER A 275 -15.27 -2.60 -3.27
CA SER A 275 -15.95 -1.72 -2.32
C SER A 275 -15.86 -0.26 -2.76
N THR A 276 -16.92 0.51 -2.56
CA THR A 276 -16.95 1.93 -2.90
C THR A 276 -17.54 2.72 -1.74
N ILE A 277 -16.86 3.81 -1.36
CA ILE A 277 -17.35 4.79 -0.40
C ILE A 277 -17.63 6.07 -1.15
N ILE A 278 -18.82 6.62 -0.96
CA ILE A 278 -19.22 7.92 -1.52
C ILE A 278 -19.55 8.83 -0.34
N SER A 279 -19.07 10.07 -0.36
CA SER A 279 -19.54 11.12 0.54
C SER A 279 -20.28 12.21 -0.26
N THR A 280 -21.37 12.74 0.30
CA THR A 280 -22.14 13.83 -0.33
C THR A 280 -22.77 14.74 0.71
N ASN A 281 -22.95 16.01 0.36
CA ASN A 281 -23.76 16.95 1.15
C ASN A 281 -25.24 16.96 0.73
N PHE A 282 -25.60 16.23 -0.33
CA PHE A 282 -26.99 16.12 -0.76
C PHE A 282 -27.82 15.24 0.18
N ALA A 283 -29.08 15.64 0.35
CA ALA A 283 -30.13 14.73 0.78
C ALA A 283 -30.41 13.67 -0.31
N LEU A 284 -31.03 12.55 0.07
CA LEU A 284 -31.25 11.43 -0.86
C LEU A 284 -32.10 11.81 -2.10
N ASN A 285 -33.08 12.70 -1.93
CA ASN A 285 -33.87 13.24 -3.03
C ASN A 285 -33.04 14.12 -3.97
N GLU A 286 -32.19 14.99 -3.42
CA GLU A 286 -31.30 15.85 -4.22
C GLU A 286 -30.29 15.03 -5.01
N LEU A 287 -29.79 13.93 -4.43
CA LEU A 287 -28.91 12.98 -5.12
C LEU A 287 -29.60 12.33 -6.33
N MET A 288 -30.88 11.95 -6.19
CA MET A 288 -31.67 11.40 -7.28
C MET A 288 -31.86 12.42 -8.42
N ASP A 289 -32.16 13.66 -8.06
CA ASP A 289 -32.37 14.75 -9.02
C ASP A 289 -31.08 15.12 -9.77
N ALA A 290 -29.92 15.07 -9.09
CA ALA A 290 -28.63 15.44 -9.66
C ALA A 290 -28.03 14.37 -10.60
N TYR A 291 -28.17 13.07 -10.29
CA TYR A 291 -27.41 11.99 -10.95
C TYR A 291 -28.25 10.97 -11.73
N SER A 292 -29.57 11.12 -11.76
CA SER A 292 -30.56 10.18 -12.31
C SER A 292 -31.01 9.06 -11.37
N GLU A 293 -32.25 8.63 -11.62
CA GLU A 293 -32.90 7.51 -10.94
C GLU A 293 -32.09 6.21 -11.01
N ARG A 294 -31.34 5.96 -12.09
CA ARG A 294 -30.55 4.73 -12.25
C ARG A 294 -29.38 4.66 -11.29
N ILE A 295 -28.66 5.79 -11.11
CA ILE A 295 -27.55 5.87 -10.17
C ILE A 295 -28.08 5.77 -8.75
N PHE A 296 -29.13 6.53 -8.44
CA PHE A 296 -29.79 6.49 -7.14
C PHE A 296 -30.28 5.08 -6.78
N SER A 297 -30.91 4.37 -7.73
CA SER A 297 -31.38 3.00 -7.52
C SER A 297 -30.23 2.04 -7.17
N ARG A 298 -29.09 2.14 -7.85
CA ARG A 298 -27.90 1.32 -7.55
C ARG A 298 -27.32 1.62 -6.17
N ILE A 299 -27.20 2.90 -5.84
CA ILE A 299 -26.67 3.32 -4.54
C ILE A 299 -27.61 2.86 -3.42
N SER A 300 -28.90 3.19 -3.50
CA SER A 300 -29.88 2.85 -2.47
C SER A 300 -30.06 1.34 -2.26
N SER A 301 -29.88 0.51 -3.30
CA SER A 301 -30.00 -0.95 -3.16
C SER A 301 -28.74 -1.65 -2.65
N SER A 302 -27.55 -1.07 -2.84
CA SER A 302 -26.27 -1.78 -2.67
C SER A 302 -25.32 -1.12 -1.67
N TYR A 303 -25.67 0.05 -1.14
CA TYR A 303 -24.85 0.80 -0.20
C TYR A 303 -25.52 0.86 1.17
N LYS A 304 -24.70 0.75 2.22
CA LYS A 304 -25.08 1.12 3.58
C LYS A 304 -25.18 2.65 3.63
N LEU A 305 -26.41 3.16 3.78
CA LEU A 305 -26.66 4.60 3.86
C LEU A 305 -26.40 5.10 5.28
N LEU A 306 -25.34 5.89 5.48
CA LEU A 306 -24.90 6.41 6.77
C LEU A 306 -25.09 7.92 6.80
N LYS A 307 -26.18 8.35 7.46
CA LYS A 307 -26.47 9.77 7.67
C LYS A 307 -25.63 10.31 8.82
N LEU A 308 -25.01 11.48 8.65
CA LEU A 308 -24.46 12.28 9.74
C LEU A 308 -25.15 13.64 9.76
N TYR A 309 -25.45 14.13 10.96
CA TYR A 309 -26.16 15.39 11.18
C TYR A 309 -25.71 16.00 12.51
N GLY A 310 -25.85 17.31 12.64
CA GLY A 310 -25.47 18.06 13.83
C GLY A 310 -24.70 19.34 13.48
N ASP A 311 -24.03 19.88 14.48
CA ASP A 311 -23.24 21.11 14.33
C ASP A 311 -22.00 20.90 13.46
N ASP A 312 -21.57 21.96 12.76
CA ASP A 312 -20.32 21.93 12.01
C ASP A 312 -19.12 21.95 12.97
N ILE A 313 -18.46 20.80 13.07
CA ILE A 313 -17.35 20.50 13.98
C ILE A 313 -16.16 21.43 13.73
N ARG A 314 -16.01 21.97 12.52
CA ARG A 314 -14.93 22.89 12.16
C ARG A 314 -15.03 24.21 12.90
N PHE A 315 -16.23 24.63 13.31
CA PHE A 315 -16.41 25.81 14.15
C PHE A 315 -16.22 25.50 15.63
N ILE A 316 -16.58 24.29 16.08
CA ILE A 316 -16.39 23.86 17.47
C ILE A 316 -14.89 23.78 17.80
N LYS A 317 -14.07 23.18 16.93
CA LYS A 317 -12.62 23.04 17.12
C LYS A 317 -11.83 24.36 17.17
N LYS A 318 -12.43 25.48 16.73
CA LYS A 318 -11.79 26.81 16.77
C LYS A 318 -12.09 27.59 18.05
N LYS A 319 -13.02 27.11 18.88
CA LYS A 319 -13.31 27.67 20.20
C LYS A 319 -12.44 26.99 21.25
#